data_AF-A0A7Z8QMV8-F1
#
_entry.id   AF-A0A7Z8QMV8-F1
#
_cell.length_a   1.000
_cell.length_b   1.000
_cell.length_c   1.000
_cell.angle_alpha   90.00
_cell.angle_beta   90.00
_cell.angle_gamma   90.00
#
_symmetry.space_group_name_H-M   'P 1'
#
loop_
_entity.id
_entity.type
_entity.pdbx_description
1 polymer ?
#
loop_
_entity_poly.entity_id
_entity_poly.type
_entity_poly.pdbx_seq_one_letter_code
_entity_poly.pdbx_strand_id
1 'polypeptide(L)'
;MGGYVYGEAASASSHHVKAVSSGVAITIYEGQHEPRPMLKATIFVLVGLLGLVFGGEFFVDVASGIAINFGMQERIIGLLIVGPGTSVPGLVTSIAAARKKDAGMVLGNVLGSNIFNVFFTLGATAVIKPIPLDLALNSVILIRPHYFVAYISLSKNKTLGRLMGAFLLAVYIGYIANALMS
;
A
#
# COMPACT_ATOMS: atom_id res chain seq x y z
N MET A 1 -25.66 0.66 -40.57
CA MET A 1 -25.84 1.60 -39.44
C MET A 1 -27.15 1.22 -38.77
N GLY A 2 -27.11 0.37 -37.75
CA GLY A 2 -28.31 -0.24 -37.17
C GLY A 2 -27.97 -0.84 -35.81
N GLY A 3 -28.77 -0.48 -34.81
CA GLY A 3 -28.56 -0.83 -33.41
C GLY A 3 -28.75 -2.30 -33.11
N TYR A 4 -28.13 -2.75 -32.01
CA TYR A 4 -28.43 -4.04 -31.41
C TYR A 4 -29.26 -3.84 -30.14
N VAL A 5 -30.37 -4.56 -30.18
CA VAL A 5 -31.52 -4.59 -29.28
C VAL A 5 -31.14 -5.30 -27.98
N TYR A 6 -31.41 -4.64 -26.85
CA TYR A 6 -31.44 -5.23 -25.53
C TYR A 6 -32.73 -6.07 -25.41
N GLY A 7 -32.62 -7.39 -25.47
CA GLY A 7 -33.78 -8.23 -25.14
C GLY A 7 -33.77 -9.64 -25.68
N GLU A 8 -32.79 -10.48 -25.36
CA GLU A 8 -33.01 -11.95 -25.37
C GLU A 8 -31.89 -12.75 -24.70
N ALA A 9 -31.56 -12.39 -23.45
CA ALA A 9 -30.78 -13.27 -22.56
C ALA A 9 -31.21 -13.11 -21.09
N ALA A 10 -32.43 -12.62 -20.86
CA ALA A 10 -32.99 -12.36 -19.53
C ALA A 10 -34.17 -13.29 -19.27
N SER A 11 -33.96 -14.60 -19.34
CA SER A 11 -34.92 -15.56 -18.80
C SER A 11 -34.24 -16.91 -18.55
N ALA A 12 -33.45 -16.98 -17.48
CA ALA A 12 -33.45 -18.09 -16.50
C ALA A 12 -32.27 -17.94 -15.53
N SER A 13 -32.57 -18.13 -14.24
CA SER A 13 -31.62 -18.25 -13.12
C SER A 13 -31.07 -16.94 -12.55
N SER A 14 -31.99 -16.15 -12.02
CA SER A 14 -31.77 -15.23 -10.92
C SER A 14 -31.30 -15.95 -9.64
N HIS A 15 -30.12 -15.60 -9.12
CA HIS A 15 -29.93 -15.41 -7.67
C HIS A 15 -28.79 -14.40 -7.43
N HIS A 16 -29.20 -13.16 -7.12
CA HIS A 16 -28.55 -12.13 -6.27
C HIS A 16 -27.12 -11.66 -6.65
N VAL A 17 -26.82 -10.39 -6.97
CA VAL A 17 -27.36 -9.09 -6.53
C VAL A 17 -27.19 -8.03 -7.64
N LYS A 18 -28.18 -7.14 -7.69
CA LYS A 18 -28.38 -6.04 -8.64
C LYS A 18 -27.94 -4.71 -8.00
N ALA A 19 -27.67 -3.75 -8.88
CA ALA A 19 -27.70 -2.28 -8.66
C ALA A 19 -26.40 -1.61 -8.14
N VAL A 20 -25.71 -1.02 -9.12
CA VAL A 20 -24.90 0.19 -9.00
C VAL A 20 -25.72 1.29 -8.33
N SER A 21 -25.20 1.84 -7.23
CA SER A 21 -25.61 3.10 -6.63
C SER A 21 -24.36 3.74 -6.00
N SER A 22 -24.15 5.04 -6.26
CA SER A 22 -23.07 5.90 -5.76
C SER A 22 -21.62 5.61 -6.22
N GLY A 23 -21.24 6.22 -7.34
CA GLY A 23 -20.02 7.04 -7.43
C GLY A 23 -18.62 6.40 -7.47
N VAL A 24 -18.43 5.11 -7.21
CA VAL A 24 -17.13 4.44 -7.38
C VAL A 24 -17.34 3.04 -7.95
N ALA A 25 -17.27 2.92 -9.28
CA ALA A 25 -17.23 1.62 -9.93
C ALA A 25 -15.83 1.00 -9.72
N ILE A 26 -15.69 0.25 -8.62
CA ILE A 26 -14.61 -0.74 -8.45
C ILE A 26 -14.97 -1.90 -9.39
N THR A 27 -14.34 -1.93 -10.56
CA THR A 27 -14.45 -3.05 -11.48
C THR A 27 -13.69 -4.22 -10.86
N ILE A 28 -14.41 -5.13 -10.21
CA ILE A 28 -13.84 -6.38 -9.70
C ILE A 28 -13.51 -7.22 -10.94
N TYR A 29 -12.22 -7.50 -11.16
CA TYR A 29 -11.79 -8.43 -12.19
C TYR A 29 -12.06 -9.85 -11.69
N GLU A 30 -13.16 -10.45 -12.13
CA GLU A 30 -13.48 -11.86 -11.87
C GLU A 30 -12.55 -12.72 -12.75
N GLY A 31 -11.39 -13.10 -12.20
CA GLY A 31 -10.48 -14.03 -12.87
C GLY A 31 -11.01 -15.46 -12.78
N GLN A 32 -11.14 -16.14 -13.93
CA GLN A 32 -11.43 -17.57 -14.00
C GLN A 32 -10.35 -18.35 -13.23
N HIS A 33 -10.66 -18.81 -12.02
CA HIS A 33 -9.74 -19.53 -11.14
C HIS A 33 -9.89 -21.04 -11.34
N GLU A 34 -8.94 -21.64 -12.06
CA GLU A 34 -8.73 -23.09 -12.00
C GLU A 34 -8.49 -23.50 -10.54
N PRO A 35 -9.19 -24.53 -10.01
CA PRO A 35 -9.07 -24.95 -8.61
C PRO A 35 -7.66 -25.49 -8.35
N ARG A 36 -6.76 -24.60 -7.91
CA ARG A 36 -5.44 -25.01 -7.42
C ARG A 36 -5.61 -25.75 -6.11
N PRO A 37 -4.80 -26.79 -5.84
CA PRO A 37 -4.83 -27.47 -4.54
C PRO A 37 -4.62 -26.44 -3.43
N MET A 38 -5.65 -26.19 -2.61
CA MET A 38 -5.65 -25.13 -1.60
C MET A 38 -4.44 -25.25 -0.67
N LEU A 39 -4.05 -26.48 -0.34
CA LEU A 39 -2.86 -26.77 0.47
C LEU A 39 -1.57 -26.20 -0.15
N LYS A 40 -1.36 -26.38 -1.47
CA LYS A 40 -0.17 -25.83 -2.13
C LYS A 40 -0.17 -24.30 -2.07
N ALA A 41 -1.31 -23.68 -2.35
CA ALA A 41 -1.45 -22.23 -2.28
C ALA A 41 -1.16 -21.69 -0.86
N THR A 42 -1.73 -22.32 0.17
CA THR A 42 -1.47 -21.96 1.57
C THR A 42 0.00 -22.08 1.93
N ILE A 43 0.67 -23.17 1.55
CA ILE A 43 2.10 -23.36 1.81
C ILE A 43 2.93 -22.24 1.14
N PHE A 44 2.66 -21.94 -0.14
CA PHE A 44 3.36 -20.86 -0.84
C PHE A 44 3.14 -19.49 -0.19
N VAL A 45 1.93 -19.20 0.28
CA VAL A 45 1.62 -17.95 0.99
C VAL A 45 2.38 -17.88 2.31
N LEU A 46 2.36 -18.94 3.11
CA LEU A 46 3.05 -18.98 4.41
C LEU A 46 4.56 -18.83 4.25
N VAL A 47 5.17 -19.60 3.34
CA VAL A 47 6.62 -19.52 3.08
C VAL A 47 6.99 -18.14 2.54
N GLY A 48 6.20 -17.60 1.61
CA GLY A 48 6.42 -16.26 1.08
C GLY A 48 6.30 -15.17 2.14
N LEU A 49 5.29 -15.26 3.01
CA LEU A 49 5.09 -14.32 4.12
C LEU A 49 6.24 -14.37 5.12
N LEU A 50 6.65 -15.57 5.54
CA LEU A 50 7.79 -15.74 6.46
C LEU A 50 9.07 -15.18 5.84
N GLY A 51 9.36 -15.52 4.58
CA GLY A 51 10.52 -14.99 3.87
C GLY A 51 10.51 -13.47 3.77
N LEU A 52 9.34 -12.86 3.61
CA LEU A 52 9.18 -11.41 3.54
C LEU A 52 9.38 -10.73 4.90
N VAL A 53 8.83 -11.30 5.98
CA VAL A 53 8.98 -10.77 7.35
C VAL A 53 10.45 -10.88 7.80
N PHE A 54 11.03 -12.07 7.74
CA PHE A 54 12.42 -12.29 8.14
C PHE A 54 13.40 -11.53 7.24
N GLY A 55 13.13 -11.48 5.93
CA GLY A 55 13.95 -10.69 5.00
C GLY A 55 13.89 -9.19 5.30
N GLY A 56 12.72 -8.69 5.73
CA GLY A 56 12.53 -7.31 6.16
C GLY A 56 13.29 -6.97 7.43
N GLU A 57 13.15 -7.78 8.49
CA GLU A 57 13.91 -7.62 9.74
C GLU A 57 15.42 -7.68 9.48
N PHE A 58 15.88 -8.71 8.77
CA PHE A 58 17.28 -8.87 8.45
C PHE A 58 17.84 -7.68 7.66
N PHE A 59 17.06 -7.13 6.72
CA PHE A 59 17.46 -5.92 5.99
C PHE A 59 17.65 -4.72 6.92
N VAL A 60 16.70 -4.48 7.84
CA VAL A 60 16.77 -3.35 8.78
C VAL A 60 17.94 -3.52 9.75
N ASP A 61 18.16 -4.72 10.27
CA ASP A 61 19.23 -5.03 11.22
C ASP A 61 20.61 -4.81 10.58
N VAL A 62 20.83 -5.39 9.39
CA VAL A 62 22.11 -5.26 8.68
C VAL A 62 22.35 -3.82 8.24
N ALA A 63 21.34 -3.15 7.68
CA ALA A 63 21.47 -1.76 7.28
C ALA A 63 21.78 -0.84 8.46
N SER A 64 21.12 -1.06 9.61
CA SER A 64 21.37 -0.28 10.83
C SER A 64 22.78 -0.54 11.37
N GLY A 65 23.22 -1.80 11.39
CA GLY A 65 24.58 -2.15 11.81
C GLY A 65 25.67 -1.52 10.94
N ILE A 66 25.46 -1.48 9.61
CA ILE A 66 26.35 -0.76 8.70
C ILE A 66 26.36 0.74 9.04
N ALA A 67 25.20 1.37 9.20
CA ALA A 67 25.12 2.80 9.49
C ALA A 67 25.81 3.19 10.81
N ILE A 68 25.71 2.36 11.85
CA ILE A 68 26.43 2.54 13.12
C ILE A 68 27.94 2.52 12.89
N ASN A 69 28.44 1.55 12.11
CA ASN A 69 29.87 1.45 11.79
C ASN A 69 30.38 2.64 10.96
N PHE A 70 29.51 3.32 10.22
CA PHE A 70 29.82 4.56 9.50
C PHE A 70 29.73 5.82 10.37
N GLY A 71 29.44 5.69 11.67
CA GLY A 71 29.36 6.80 12.62
C GLY A 71 28.07 7.63 12.49
N MET A 72 27.00 7.06 11.92
CA MET A 72 25.71 7.75 11.83
C MET A 72 25.05 7.87 13.21
N GLN A 73 24.44 9.02 13.48
CA GLN A 73 23.70 9.25 14.72
C GLN A 73 22.43 8.38 14.78
N GLU A 74 22.08 7.88 15.96
CA GLU A 74 20.90 7.03 16.19
C GLU A 74 19.60 7.64 15.67
N ARG A 75 19.43 8.97 15.81
CA ARG A 75 18.27 9.70 15.28
C ARG A 75 18.15 9.55 13.76
N ILE A 76 19.27 9.66 13.04
CA ILE A 76 19.30 9.57 11.57
C ILE A 76 19.04 8.12 11.14
N ILE A 77 19.59 7.14 11.87
CA ILE A 77 19.34 5.71 11.64
C ILE A 77 17.85 5.40 11.81
N GLY A 78 17.25 5.89 12.91
CA GLY A 78 15.82 5.75 13.17
C GLY A 78 14.95 6.34 12.05
N LEU A 79 15.33 7.52 11.55
CA LEU A 79 14.60 8.23 10.50
C LEU A 79 14.76 7.61 9.10
N LEU A 80 15.97 7.19 8.72
CA LEU A 80 16.28 6.78 7.34
C LEU A 80 16.22 5.27 7.12
N ILE A 81 16.49 4.48 8.15
CA ILE A 81 16.63 3.03 8.02
C ILE A 81 15.45 2.35 8.71
N VAL A 82 15.26 2.59 10.01
CA VAL A 82 14.24 1.88 10.78
C VAL A 82 12.84 2.28 10.33
N GLY A 83 12.56 3.58 10.20
CA GLY A 83 11.25 4.09 9.79
C GLY A 83 10.79 3.56 8.42
N PRO A 84 11.51 3.84 7.32
CA PRO A 84 11.20 3.30 6.00
C PRO A 84 11.33 1.77 5.94
N GLY A 85 12.22 1.19 6.75
CA GLY A 85 12.51 -0.23 6.84
C GLY A 85 11.31 -1.11 7.15
N THR A 86 10.40 -0.65 8.03
CA THR A 86 9.18 -1.41 8.38
C THR A 86 8.24 -1.61 7.19
N SER A 87 8.34 -0.75 6.18
CA SER A 87 7.51 -0.79 4.98
C SER A 87 8.18 -1.51 3.80
N VAL A 88 9.43 -1.97 3.96
CA VAL A 88 10.17 -2.71 2.91
C VAL A 88 9.44 -3.97 2.45
N PRO A 89 8.90 -4.83 3.34
CA PRO A 89 8.06 -5.96 2.93
C PRO A 89 6.93 -5.54 1.99
N GLY A 90 6.18 -4.50 2.36
CA GLY A 90 5.09 -3.95 1.57
C GLY A 90 5.56 -3.35 0.24
N LEU A 91 6.74 -2.72 0.22
CA LEU A 91 7.32 -2.18 -1.01
C LEU A 91 7.66 -3.32 -1.99
N VAL A 92 8.27 -4.40 -1.50
CA VAL A 92 8.63 -5.57 -2.32
C VAL A 92 7.38 -6.24 -2.89
N THR A 93 6.32 -6.40 -2.10
CA THR A 93 5.05 -7.00 -2.59
C THR A 93 4.37 -6.10 -3.62
N SER A 94 4.32 -4.79 -3.39
CA SER A 94 3.82 -3.81 -4.37
C SER A 94 4.62 -3.86 -5.68
N ILE A 95 5.95 -3.93 -5.62
CA ILE A 95 6.79 -4.03 -6.84
C ILE A 95 6.51 -5.34 -7.56
N ALA A 96 6.41 -6.46 -6.85
CA ALA A 96 6.10 -7.76 -7.44
C ALA A 96 4.72 -7.77 -8.12
N ALA A 97 3.71 -7.14 -7.51
CA ALA A 97 2.38 -6.99 -8.08
C ALA A 97 2.37 -6.04 -9.30
N ALA A 98 3.07 -4.92 -9.22
CA ALA A 98 3.22 -3.96 -10.33
C ALA A 98 3.89 -4.61 -11.55
N ARG A 99 4.89 -5.46 -11.35
CA ARG A 99 5.53 -6.24 -12.44
C ARG A 99 4.56 -7.22 -13.12
N LYS A 100 3.54 -7.69 -12.41
CA LYS A 100 2.44 -8.50 -12.94
C LYS A 100 1.29 -7.66 -13.52
N LYS A 101 1.42 -6.33 -13.55
CA LYS A 101 0.38 -5.38 -13.95
C LYS A 101 -0.90 -5.48 -13.12
N ASP A 102 -0.78 -5.95 -11.87
CA ASP A 102 -1.91 -6.05 -10.94
C ASP A 102 -2.04 -4.78 -10.10
N ALA A 103 -2.76 -3.80 -10.64
CA ALA A 103 -2.99 -2.53 -9.95
C ALA A 103 -3.88 -2.69 -8.70
N GLY A 104 -4.74 -3.71 -8.66
CA GLY A 104 -5.62 -3.98 -7.53
C GLY A 104 -4.81 -4.41 -6.31
N MET A 105 -3.85 -5.33 -6.48
CA MET A 105 -2.96 -5.76 -5.41
C MET A 105 -2.02 -4.64 -4.95
N VAL A 106 -1.50 -3.80 -5.86
CA VAL A 106 -0.69 -2.63 -5.50
C VAL A 106 -1.47 -1.63 -4.65
N LEU A 107 -2.69 -1.26 -5.09
CA LEU A 107 -3.55 -0.34 -4.35
C LEU A 107 -4.01 -0.94 -3.02
N GLY A 108 -4.33 -2.23 -3.00
CA GLY A 108 -4.70 -2.96 -1.78
C GLY A 108 -3.59 -2.92 -0.73
N ASN A 109 -2.33 -3.10 -1.13
CA ASN A 109 -1.20 -3.00 -0.22
C ASN A 109 -0.99 -1.57 0.31
N VAL A 110 -1.04 -0.56 -0.56
CA VAL A 110 -0.86 0.85 -0.16
C VAL A 110 -1.98 1.34 0.76
N LEU A 111 -3.24 1.12 0.37
CA LEU A 111 -4.40 1.56 1.16
C LEU A 111 -4.55 0.72 2.43
N GLY A 112 -4.41 -0.60 2.33
CA GLY A 112 -4.55 -1.52 3.46
C GLY A 112 -3.53 -1.27 4.55
N SER A 113 -2.25 -1.11 4.21
CA SER A 113 -1.18 -0.86 5.19
C SER A 113 -1.36 0.47 5.92
N ASN A 114 -1.80 1.51 5.22
CA ASN A 114 -2.07 2.82 5.82
C ASN A 114 -3.28 2.80 6.75
N ILE A 115 -4.37 2.15 6.33
CA ILE A 115 -5.56 1.96 7.17
C ILE A 115 -5.18 1.15 8.41
N PHE A 116 -4.46 0.05 8.25
CA PHE A 116 -4.00 -0.77 9.38
C PHE A 116 -3.11 0.03 10.35
N ASN A 117 -2.15 0.80 9.85
CA ASN A 117 -1.27 1.59 10.70
C ASN A 117 -2.00 2.68 11.47
N VAL A 118 -3.00 3.34 10.89
CA VAL A 118 -3.77 4.40 11.58
C VAL A 118 -4.77 3.82 12.57
N PHE A 119 -5.55 2.81 12.18
CA PHE A 119 -6.62 2.30 13.04
C PHE A 119 -6.11 1.29 14.05
N PHE A 120 -5.26 0.35 13.61
CA PHE A 120 -4.78 -0.72 14.48
C PHE A 120 -3.52 -0.30 15.21
N THR A 121 -2.42 0.01 14.52
CA THR A 121 -1.13 0.28 15.19
C THR A 121 -1.21 1.53 16.06
N LEU A 122 -1.61 2.67 15.50
CA LEU A 122 -1.71 3.93 16.23
C LEU A 122 -2.85 3.90 17.26
N GLY A 123 -4.01 3.33 16.89
CA GLY A 123 -5.14 3.16 17.82
C GLY A 123 -4.79 2.28 19.03
N ALA A 124 -4.19 1.11 18.80
CA ALA A 124 -3.76 0.21 19.88
C ALA A 124 -2.66 0.86 20.75
N THR A 125 -1.70 1.56 20.12
CA THR A 125 -0.66 2.27 20.87
C THR A 125 -1.26 3.36 21.76
N ALA A 126 -2.24 4.12 21.26
CA ALA A 126 -2.92 5.18 22.01
C ALA A 126 -3.74 4.64 23.21
N VAL A 127 -4.29 3.41 23.11
CA VAL A 127 -4.96 2.73 24.23
C VAL A 127 -3.96 2.34 25.33
N ILE A 128 -2.77 1.89 24.96
CA ILE A 128 -1.73 1.46 25.91
C ILE A 128 -1.03 2.67 26.56
N LYS A 129 -0.64 3.66 25.75
CA LYS A 129 0.08 4.85 26.20
C LYS A 129 -0.43 6.09 25.44
N PRO A 130 -0.95 7.12 26.14
CA PRO A 130 -1.36 8.36 25.50
C PRO A 130 -0.21 8.97 24.70
N ILE A 131 -0.46 9.25 23.42
CA ILE A 131 0.54 9.79 22.50
C ILE A 131 0.48 11.32 22.60
N PRO A 132 1.57 12.00 23.01
CA PRO A 132 1.59 13.46 23.04
C PRO A 132 1.47 14.00 21.61
N LEU A 133 0.45 14.83 21.37
CA LEU A 133 0.22 15.49 20.08
C LEU A 133 1.10 16.73 20.00
N ASP A 134 2.35 16.56 19.57
CA ASP A 134 3.18 17.69 19.18
C ASP A 134 2.82 18.15 17.75
N LEU A 135 2.07 19.25 17.66
CA LEU A 135 1.58 19.84 16.41
C LEU A 135 2.73 20.31 15.50
N ALA A 136 3.93 20.52 16.04
CA ALA A 136 5.09 20.97 15.28
C ALA A 136 5.67 19.89 14.34
N LEU A 137 5.42 18.60 14.61
CA LEU A 137 6.00 17.50 13.86
C LEU A 137 5.01 16.74 12.95
N ASN A 138 3.68 16.83 13.13
CA ASN A 138 2.87 15.63 12.84
C ASN A 138 1.51 15.69 12.13
N SER A 139 1.02 16.79 11.55
CA SER A 139 -0.33 16.78 10.93
C SER A 139 -0.36 17.06 9.43
N VAL A 140 0.59 17.85 8.90
CA VAL A 140 0.48 18.36 7.52
C VAL A 140 1.22 17.47 6.50
N ILE A 141 2.18 16.64 6.92
CA ILE A 141 3.04 15.85 6.04
C ILE A 141 2.69 14.36 6.02
N LEU A 142 2.25 13.75 7.14
CA LEU A 142 1.82 12.35 7.14
C LEU A 142 0.48 12.15 6.43
N ILE A 143 -0.40 13.14 6.48
CA ILE A 143 -1.77 13.06 5.96
C ILE A 143 -1.85 13.39 4.45
N ARG A 144 -0.93 14.23 3.94
CA ARG A 144 -0.94 14.71 2.54
C ARG A 144 -0.73 13.61 1.48
N PRO A 145 0.14 12.60 1.68
CA PRO A 145 0.28 11.47 0.75
C PRO A 145 -0.98 10.61 0.67
N HIS A 146 -1.71 10.44 1.79
CA HIS A 146 -2.95 9.67 1.85
C HIS A 146 -4.04 10.30 0.98
N TYR A 147 -4.21 11.62 1.08
CA TYR A 147 -5.14 12.36 0.23
C TYR A 147 -4.70 12.42 -1.22
N PHE A 148 -3.40 12.45 -1.50
CA PHE A 148 -2.88 12.48 -2.87
C PHE A 148 -3.10 11.16 -3.61
N VAL A 149 -2.86 10.02 -2.94
CA VAL A 149 -3.15 8.68 -3.49
C VAL A 149 -4.67 8.50 -3.66
N ALA A 150 -5.48 8.92 -2.69
CA ALA A 150 -6.95 8.90 -2.81
C ALA A 150 -7.45 9.79 -3.96
N TYR A 151 -6.89 10.98 -4.13
CA TYR A 151 -7.23 11.93 -5.20
C TYR A 151 -6.91 11.40 -6.61
N ILE A 152 -5.76 10.72 -6.78
CA ILE A 152 -5.43 10.07 -8.06
C ILE A 152 -6.35 8.87 -8.30
N SER A 153 -6.67 8.09 -7.26
CA SER A 153 -7.57 6.94 -7.38
C SER A 153 -9.01 7.34 -7.73
N LEU A 154 -9.43 8.56 -7.39
CA LEU A 154 -10.70 9.18 -7.79
C LEU A 154 -10.64 9.90 -9.15
N SER A 155 -9.45 10.19 -9.68
CA SER A 155 -9.32 10.92 -10.94
C SER A 155 -9.70 10.03 -12.14
N LYS A 156 -10.48 10.62 -13.06
CA LYS A 156 -11.19 9.97 -14.17
C LYS A 156 -10.36 9.04 -15.07
N ASN A 157 -9.03 9.11 -15.04
CA ASN A 157 -8.15 8.32 -15.88
C ASN A 157 -7.65 7.02 -15.24
N LYS A 158 -7.93 6.71 -13.96
CA LYS A 158 -7.58 5.45 -13.26
C LYS A 158 -6.12 4.95 -13.40
N THR A 159 -5.19 5.76 -13.93
CA THR A 159 -3.81 5.36 -14.21
C THR A 159 -2.81 6.25 -13.48
N LEU A 160 -1.98 5.66 -12.62
CA LEU A 160 -0.77 6.30 -12.10
C LEU A 160 0.33 6.21 -13.17
N GLY A 161 0.61 7.32 -13.85
CA GLY A 161 1.68 7.42 -14.83
C GLY A 161 3.07 7.59 -14.19
N ARG A 162 4.12 7.33 -14.98
CA ARG A 162 5.53 7.45 -14.56
C ARG A 162 5.87 8.85 -14.02
N LEU A 163 5.30 9.89 -14.63
CA LEU A 163 5.50 11.29 -14.20
C LEU A 163 4.92 11.56 -12.80
N MET A 164 3.73 11.03 -12.51
CA MET A 164 3.10 11.21 -11.19
C MET A 164 3.85 10.44 -10.10
N GLY A 165 4.35 9.23 -10.42
CA GLY A 165 5.24 8.48 -9.54
C GLY A 165 6.56 9.20 -9.28
N ALA A 166 7.18 9.80 -10.30
CA ALA A 166 8.40 10.59 -10.14
C ALA A 166 8.17 11.83 -9.27
N PHE A 167 7.06 12.52 -9.46
CA PHE A 167 6.66 13.65 -8.62
C PHE A 167 6.48 13.24 -7.15
N LEU A 168 5.78 12.13 -6.89
CA LEU A 168 5.61 11.58 -5.54
C LEU A 168 6.94 11.25 -4.87
N LEU A 169 7.85 10.61 -5.62
CA LEU A 169 9.17 10.29 -5.13
C LEU A 169 9.98 11.55 -4.81
N ALA A 170 9.91 12.57 -5.66
CA ALA A 170 10.59 13.85 -5.44
C ALA A 170 10.08 14.55 -4.16
N VAL A 171 8.77 14.53 -3.91
CA VAL A 171 8.18 15.05 -2.67
C VAL A 171 8.67 14.28 -1.44
N TYR A 172 8.73 12.95 -1.53
CA TYR A 172 9.24 12.10 -0.44
C TYR A 172 10.72 12.37 -0.13
N ILE A 173 11.57 12.49 -1.16
CA ILE A 173 12.98 12.85 -1.00
C ILE A 173 13.12 14.24 -0.40
N GLY A 174 12.33 15.22 -0.86
CA GLY A 174 12.33 16.58 -0.31
C GLY A 174 11.94 16.61 1.18
N TYR A 175 10.99 15.78 1.59
CA TYR A 175 10.63 15.61 2.99
C TYR A 175 11.79 15.07 3.83
N ILE A 176 12.44 13.99 3.37
CA ILE A 176 13.60 13.43 4.06
C ILE A 176 14.73 14.46 4.18
N ALA A 177 15.03 15.18 3.10
CA ALA A 177 16.06 16.21 3.10
C ALA A 177 15.76 17.30 4.14
N ASN A 178 14.52 17.79 4.19
CA ASN A 178 14.11 18.77 5.20
C ASN A 178 14.23 18.21 6.62
N ALA A 179 13.83 16.96 6.85
CA ALA A 179 13.91 16.30 8.15
C ALA A 179 15.35 16.02 8.63
N LEU A 180 16.31 15.93 7.71
CA LEU A 180 17.74 15.81 8.02
C LEU A 180 18.38 17.16 8.36
N MET A 181 17.84 18.26 7.85
CA MET A 181 18.37 19.62 8.05
C MET A 181 17.80 20.31 9.30
N SER A 182 16.73 19.77 9.89
CA SER A 182 16.07 20.25 11.12
C SER A 182 16.57 19.55 12.37
#